data_AF-A0A2S9GMW2-F1
#
_entry.id   AF-A0A2S9GMW2-F1
#
_cell.length_a   1.000
_cell.length_b   1.000
_cell.length_c   1.000
_cell.angle_alpha   90.00
_cell.angle_beta   90.00
_cell.angle_gamma   90.00
#
_symmetry.space_group_name_H-M   'P 1'
#
loop_
_entity.id
_entity.type
_entity.pdbx_description
1 polymer ?
#
loop_
_entity_poly.entity_id
_entity_poly.type
_entity_poly.pdbx_seq_one_letter_code
_entity_poly.pdbx_strand_id
1 'polypeptide(L)' 'GLTFTTTPALALPAAIDTLVVPGGECLVADGVPRHLQHVLRAHGPGARRIASVCAGSFALGAAGLLDGRRATTHWRHLDT' A
#
# COMPACT_ATOMS: atom_id res chain seq x y z
N GLY A 1 3.45 -8.98 20.73
CA GLY A 1 2.58 -8.51 19.62
C GLY A 1 1.87 -9.69 18.99
N LEU A 2 0.97 -9.44 18.04
CA LEU A 2 0.36 -10.48 17.20
C LEU A 2 1.31 -10.87 16.07
N THR A 3 1.33 -12.15 15.70
CA THR A 3 2.13 -12.67 14.58
C THR A 3 1.21 -13.16 13.48
N PHE A 4 1.56 -12.85 12.24
CA PHE A 4 0.85 -13.32 11.06
C PHE A 4 1.74 -14.25 10.25
N THR A 5 1.17 -15.37 9.78
CA THR A 5 1.79 -16.16 8.71
C THR A 5 1.63 -15.41 7.40
N THR A 6 2.70 -15.29 6.63
CA THR A 6 2.71 -14.57 5.35
C THR A 6 3.29 -15.42 4.24
N THR A 7 2.92 -15.08 3.00
CA THR A 7 3.54 -15.62 1.79
C THR A 7 4.36 -14.51 1.14
N PRO A 8 5.56 -14.79 0.58
CA PRO A 8 6.35 -13.77 -0.09
C PRO A 8 5.57 -13.14 -1.25
N ALA A 9 5.70 -11.82 -1.41
CA ALA A 9 5.05 -11.10 -2.52
C ALA A 9 5.46 -11.63 -3.91
N LEU A 10 6.66 -12.21 -4.04
CA LEU A 10 7.12 -12.84 -5.27
C LEU A 10 6.27 -14.05 -5.71
N ALA A 11 5.54 -14.67 -4.78
CA ALA A 11 4.64 -15.77 -5.08
C ALA A 11 3.22 -15.31 -5.45
N LEU A 12 2.97 -14.00 -5.55
CA LEU A 12 1.69 -13.48 -6.02
C LEU A 12 1.46 -13.88 -7.48
N PRO A 13 0.22 -14.24 -7.86
CA PRO A 13 -0.12 -14.44 -9.25
C PRO A 13 0.04 -13.14 -10.04
N ALA A 14 0.29 -13.27 -11.35
CA ALA A 14 0.41 -12.10 -12.23
C ALA A 14 -0.84 -11.21 -12.20
N ALA A 15 -2.02 -11.81 -12.09
CA ALA A 15 -3.29 -11.11 -11.98
C ALA A 15 -3.88 -11.26 -10.57
N ILE A 16 -4.22 -10.13 -9.95
CA ILE A 16 -4.99 -10.06 -8.71
C ILE A 16 -6.25 -9.23 -8.94
N ASP A 17 -7.41 -9.63 -8.40
CA ASP A 17 -8.64 -8.83 -8.56
C ASP A 17 -8.65 -7.60 -7.63
N THR A 18 -8.17 -7.77 -6.40
CA THR A 18 -8.23 -6.74 -5.36
C THR A 18 -6.90 -6.65 -4.62
N LEU A 19 -6.35 -5.45 -4.51
CA LEU A 19 -5.15 -5.11 -3.77
C LEU A 19 -5.54 -4.24 -2.56
N VAL A 20 -5.18 -4.69 -1.35
CA VAL A 20 -5.42 -3.94 -0.11
C VAL A 20 -4.10 -3.73 0.63
N VAL A 21 -3.81 -2.48 1.00
CA VAL A 21 -2.63 -2.15 1.81
C VAL A 21 -3.06 -1.73 3.22
N PRO A 22 -2.74 -2.52 4.27
CA PRO A 22 -3.02 -2.13 5.64
C PRO A 22 -2.11 -0.98 6.08
N GLY A 23 -2.48 -0.33 7.19
CA GLY A 23 -1.65 0.71 7.81
C GLY A 23 -0.56 0.14 8.69
N GLY A 24 0.39 1.01 9.01
CA GLY A 24 1.44 0.78 10.00
C GLY A 24 2.24 2.07 10.16
N GLU A 25 2.56 2.44 11.40
CA GLU A 25 3.30 3.68 11.69
C GLU A 25 4.65 3.73 10.96
N CYS A 26 5.29 2.56 10.76
CA CYS A 26 6.54 2.43 10.00
C CYS A 26 6.45 2.95 8.56
N LEU A 27 5.28 2.92 7.92
CA LEU A 27 5.10 3.45 6.56
C LEU A 27 5.25 4.97 6.51
N VAL A 28 5.07 5.65 7.65
CA VAL A 28 5.23 7.09 7.81
C VAL A 28 6.60 7.40 8.43
N ALA A 29 6.91 6.78 9.57
CA ALA A 29 8.11 7.06 10.35
C ALA A 29 9.41 6.62 9.65
N ASP A 30 9.42 5.42 9.06
CA ASP A 30 10.61 4.83 8.43
C ASP A 30 10.60 5.04 6.90
N GLY A 31 9.46 5.49 6.37
CA GLY A 31 9.20 5.60 4.94
C GLY A 31 8.86 4.27 4.27
N VAL A 32 8.34 4.34 3.05
CA VAL A 32 7.85 3.16 2.33
C VAL A 32 9.04 2.41 1.68
N PRO A 33 9.29 1.14 2.01
CA PRO A 33 10.40 0.38 1.44
C PRO A 33 10.34 0.25 -0.09
N ARG A 34 11.49 0.35 -0.76
CA ARG A 34 11.56 0.28 -2.24
C ARG A 34 10.96 -0.99 -2.83
N HIS A 35 11.18 -2.14 -2.19
CA HIS A 35 10.62 -3.41 -2.64
C HIS A 35 9.10 -3.40 -2.58
N LEU A 36 8.50 -2.82 -1.54
CA LEU A 36 7.05 -2.68 -1.43
C LEU A 36 6.51 -1.75 -2.53
N GLN A 37 7.15 -0.61 -2.77
CA GLN A 37 6.76 0.27 -3.87
C GLN A 37 6.81 -0.44 -5.24
N HIS A 38 7.82 -1.28 -5.47
CA HIS A 38 7.96 -2.05 -6.71
C HIS A 38 6.83 -3.08 -6.89
N VAL A 39 6.52 -3.86 -5.85
CA VAL A 39 5.40 -4.81 -5.86
C VAL A 39 4.08 -4.09 -6.14
N LEU A 40 3.83 -2.97 -5.46
CA LEU A 40 2.60 -2.19 -5.66
C LEU A 40 2.51 -1.61 -7.08
N ARG A 41 3.62 -1.09 -7.62
CA ARG A 41 3.68 -0.62 -9.02
C ARG A 41 3.43 -1.72 -10.03
N ALA A 42 3.94 -2.92 -9.78
CA ALA A 42 3.81 -4.06 -10.70
C ALA A 42 2.38 -4.61 -10.73
N HIS A 43 1.75 -4.77 -9.57
CA HIS A 43 0.43 -5.41 -9.48
C HIS A 43 -0.75 -4.44 -9.45
N GLY A 44 -0.55 -3.19 -9.03
CA GLY A 44 -1.59 -2.18 -8.91
C GLY A 44 -2.39 -1.94 -10.19
N PRO A 45 -1.76 -1.66 -11.34
CA PRO A 45 -2.47 -1.37 -12.59
C PRO A 45 -3.37 -2.51 -13.10
N GLY A 46 -3.04 -3.76 -12.77
CA GLY A 46 -3.83 -4.94 -13.14
C GLY A 46 -4.99 -5.26 -12.18
N ALA A 47 -5.02 -4.63 -11.01
CA ALA A 47 -6.05 -4.88 -10.01
C ALA A 47 -7.33 -4.11 -10.33
N ARG A 48 -8.49 -4.78 -10.26
CA ARG A 48 -9.80 -4.14 -10.43
C ARG A 48 -10.14 -3.21 -9.27
N ARG A 49 -9.68 -3.54 -8.05
CA ARG A 49 -9.85 -2.70 -6.86
C ARG A 49 -8.52 -2.48 -6.17
N ILE A 50 -8.25 -1.22 -5.82
CA ILE A 50 -7.10 -0.81 -5.01
C ILE A 50 -7.66 -0.06 -3.81
N ALA A 51 -7.32 -0.52 -2.61
CA ALA A 51 -7.73 0.09 -1.36
C ALA A 51 -6.57 0.16 -0.36
N SER A 52 -6.66 1.10 0.56
CA SER A 52 -5.77 1.17 1.72
C SER A 52 -6.55 1.51 2.98
N VAL A 53 -5.98 1.14 4.12
CA VAL A 53 -6.50 1.52 5.44
C VAL A 53 -5.42 2.32 6.17
N CYS A 54 -5.82 3.41 6.85
CA CYS A 54 -4.92 4.18 7.71
C CYS A 54 -3.69 4.69 6.91
N ALA A 55 -2.48 4.55 7.46
CA ALA A 55 -1.22 4.93 6.82
C ALA A 55 -0.85 4.09 5.58
N GLY A 56 -1.64 3.06 5.22
CA GLY A 56 -1.41 2.28 4.01
C GLY A 56 -1.50 3.12 2.72
N SER A 57 -2.18 4.26 2.78
CA SER A 57 -2.24 5.23 1.68
C SER A 57 -0.87 5.79 1.30
N PHE A 58 0.08 5.91 2.24
CA PHE A 58 1.45 6.37 1.94
C PHE A 58 2.18 5.38 1.04
N ALA A 59 1.97 4.08 1.23
CA ALA A 59 2.54 3.06 0.37
C ALA A 59 1.95 3.10 -1.05
N LEU A 60 0.64 3.33 -1.19
CA LEU A 60 0.00 3.54 -2.48
C LEU A 60 0.49 4.82 -3.17
N GLY A 61 0.61 5.93 -2.42
CA GLY A 61 1.13 7.20 -2.92
C GLY A 61 2.58 7.10 -3.38
N ALA A 62 3.45 6.46 -2.58
CA ALA A 62 4.85 6.21 -2.95
C ALA A 62 5.01 5.29 -4.18
N ALA A 63 3.98 4.49 -4.49
CA ALA A 63 3.89 3.70 -5.70
C ALA A 63 3.31 4.47 -6.91
N GLY A 64 2.85 5.71 -6.74
CA GLY A 64 2.18 6.50 -7.78
C GLY A 64 0.73 6.08 -8.05
N LEU A 65 0.17 5.19 -7.23
CA LEU A 65 -1.19 4.66 -7.43
C LEU A 65 -2.29 5.64 -7.01
N LEU A 66 -1.92 6.77 -6.40
CA LEU A 66 -2.83 7.83 -5.98
C LEU A 66 -2.68 9.11 -6.80
N ASP A 67 -1.82 9.13 -7.82
CA ASP A 67 -1.55 10.34 -8.62
C ASP A 67 -2.84 10.83 -9.31
N GLY A 68 -3.20 12.09 -9.05
CA GLY A 68 -4.44 12.70 -9.57
C GLY A 68 -5.73 12.14 -8.96
N ARG A 69 -5.66 11.40 -7.84
CA ARG A 69 -6.82 10.80 -7.17
C ARG A 69 -7.13 11.50 -5.86
N ARG A 70 -8.41 11.52 -5.49
CA ARG A 70 -8.83 11.85 -4.12
C ARG A 70 -8.50 10.67 -3.21
N ALA A 71 -7.74 10.92 -2.15
CA ALA A 71 -7.37 9.92 -1.16
C ALA A 71 -7.53 10.49 0.25
N THR A 72 -7.56 9.61 1.25
CA THR A 72 -7.50 9.97 2.66
C THR A 72 -6.52 9.03 3.38
N THR A 73 -6.14 9.40 4.60
CA THR A 73 -5.25 8.60 5.45
C THR A 73 -5.70 8.71 6.91
N HIS A 74 -4.90 8.18 7.83
CA HIS A 74 -5.13 8.38 9.25
C HIS A 74 -5.04 9.86 9.61
N TRP A 75 -5.99 10.35 10.41
CA TRP A 75 -6.13 11.78 10.74
C TRP A 75 -4.85 12.44 11.31
N ARG A 76 -3.99 11.68 12.00
CA ARG A 76 -2.71 12.18 12.53
C ARG A 76 -1.68 12.57 11.47
N HIS A 77 -1.85 12.09 10.24
CA HIS A 77 -0.91 12.33 9.14
C HIS A 77 -1.52 13.20 8.03
N LEU A 78 -2.63 13.86 8.31
CA LEU A 78 -3.14 14.91 7.46
C LEU A 78 -2.50 16.24 7.90
N ASP A 79 -2.13 17.05 6.93
CA ASP A 79 -1.76 18.43 7.19
C ASP A 79 -2.97 19.16 7.79
N THR A 80 -2.74 19.90 8.87
CA THR A 80 -3.74 20.75 9.53
C THR A 80 -3.82 22.12 8.89
#